data_AF-A0A496PHM8-F1
#
_entry.id   AF-A0A496PHM8-F1
#
_cell.length_a   1.000
_cell.length_b   1.000
_cell.length_c   1.000
_cell.angle_alpha   90.00
_cell.angle_beta   90.00
_cell.angle_gamma   90.00
#
_symmetry.space_group_name_H-M   'P 1'
#
loop_
_entity.id
_entity.type
_entity.pdbx_description
1 polymer ?
#
loop_
_entity_poly.entity_id
_entity_poly.type
_entity_poly.pdbx_seq_one_letter_code
_entity_poly.pdbx_strand_id
1 'polypeptide(L)'
;MPAPTGTGSASTVPSKAPTEGPTSGSGTPSGTGTDATPDGSASGSPSTSSKPGASNKPAPSGKSSPSQTEGSGKQSPSTKPGQPLPAGSVNCAKVKCVALTFDDGPGPYTQQVLNTLESAGARATFFLVGTQVKAHPGLVKAQVKAGMELGNHSWDHPNLEGLSMAQVRREFSRVDQEVKSLTGVTPRFVRPPEGALTKAQKNTLHRPLAYWGVDTLDWKTRNKQATIKAASQAKAGDIVLMHDIHPQSAAAVPQIVKNLQAKGIHLVTISELIGSHPKDGVGYGWGKRP
;
A
#
# COMPACT_ATOMS: atom_id res chain seq x y z
N MET A 1 23.93 55.83 -21.40
CA MET A 1 23.95 55.01 -22.63
C MET A 1 25.15 54.06 -22.54
N PRO A 2 25.02 52.74 -22.76
CA PRO A 2 23.91 51.85 -22.46
C PRO A 2 24.35 50.57 -21.69
N ALA A 3 23.35 49.86 -21.16
CA ALA A 3 23.45 48.54 -20.54
C ALA A 3 23.55 47.40 -21.60
N PRO A 4 24.08 46.22 -21.26
CA PRO A 4 23.92 45.04 -22.08
C PRO A 4 22.59 44.34 -21.77
N THR A 5 21.76 44.24 -22.81
CA THR A 5 20.60 43.38 -22.95
C THR A 5 21.04 41.93 -23.15
N GLY A 6 20.46 41.00 -22.40
CA GLY A 6 20.65 39.56 -22.56
C GLY A 6 19.30 38.86 -22.60
N THR A 7 18.82 38.62 -23.82
CA THR A 7 17.59 37.91 -24.16
C THR A 7 17.73 36.40 -23.91
N GLY A 8 16.90 35.84 -23.04
CA GLY A 8 16.76 34.39 -22.87
C GLY A 8 15.62 33.86 -23.73
N SER A 9 15.93 33.29 -24.89
CA SER A 9 14.98 32.59 -25.76
C SER A 9 14.54 31.27 -25.12
N ALA A 10 13.22 31.08 -25.08
CA ALA A 10 12.57 29.81 -24.79
C ALA A 10 12.95 28.77 -25.86
N SER A 11 13.42 27.60 -25.43
CA SER A 11 13.68 26.46 -26.32
C SER A 11 12.53 25.47 -26.19
N THR A 12 11.66 25.50 -27.18
CA THR A 12 10.56 24.57 -27.40
C THR A 12 11.14 23.28 -28.00
N VAL A 13 10.94 22.13 -27.34
CA VAL A 13 11.34 20.81 -27.85
C VAL A 13 10.14 20.19 -28.58
N PRO A 14 10.25 19.78 -29.85
CA PRO A 14 9.14 19.18 -30.58
C PRO A 14 8.93 17.70 -30.22
N SER A 15 7.65 17.34 -30.08
CA SER A 15 7.17 15.97 -29.93
C SER A 15 7.36 15.19 -31.23
N LYS A 16 7.93 13.98 -31.15
CA LYS A 16 8.01 13.03 -32.25
C LYS A 16 6.99 11.91 -32.05
N ALA A 17 6.07 11.78 -33.00
CA ALA A 17 5.06 10.73 -33.08
C ALA A 17 5.68 9.34 -33.34
N PRO A 18 5.00 8.25 -32.95
CA PRO A 18 5.51 6.88 -33.11
C PRO A 18 5.30 6.36 -34.54
N THR A 19 6.30 5.63 -35.03
CA THR A 19 6.29 4.90 -36.30
C THR A 19 5.57 3.55 -36.16
N GLU A 20 4.67 3.28 -37.10
CA GLU A 20 3.93 2.03 -37.28
C GLU A 20 4.87 0.85 -37.62
N GLY A 21 4.58 -0.32 -37.04
CA GLY A 21 5.18 -1.61 -37.39
C GLY A 21 4.16 -2.52 -38.08
N PRO A 22 4.59 -3.41 -38.98
CA PRO A 22 3.70 -4.10 -39.91
C PRO A 22 2.95 -5.26 -39.28
N THR A 23 1.73 -5.44 -39.79
CA THR A 23 0.79 -6.54 -39.57
C THR A 23 1.30 -7.85 -40.21
N SER A 24 1.07 -8.98 -39.53
CA SER A 24 1.19 -10.30 -40.13
C SER A 24 0.14 -11.25 -39.56
N GLY A 25 -0.69 -11.78 -40.46
CA GLY A 25 -0.89 -13.23 -40.56
C GLY A 25 -1.94 -13.87 -39.66
N SER A 26 -3.19 -13.85 -40.13
CA SER A 26 -4.26 -14.78 -39.77
C SER A 26 -3.93 -16.24 -40.11
N GLY A 27 -4.19 -17.16 -39.18
CA GLY A 27 -4.18 -18.61 -39.43
C GLY A 27 -5.04 -19.37 -38.42
N THR A 28 -6.26 -19.71 -38.83
CA THR A 28 -7.14 -20.69 -38.18
C THR A 28 -6.76 -22.10 -38.65
N PRO A 29 -7.02 -23.16 -37.86
CA PRO A 29 -8.05 -24.07 -38.35
C PRO A 29 -9.02 -24.55 -37.27
N SER A 30 -10.27 -24.72 -37.72
CA SER A 30 -11.35 -25.48 -37.09
C SER A 30 -10.99 -26.97 -37.02
N GLY A 31 -11.46 -27.62 -35.95
CA GLY A 31 -11.53 -29.08 -35.83
C GLY A 31 -12.64 -29.48 -34.87
N THR A 32 -13.74 -29.98 -35.43
CA THR A 32 -14.93 -30.53 -34.77
C THR A 32 -14.79 -32.03 -34.50
N GLY A 33 -15.41 -32.52 -33.42
CA GLY A 33 -15.62 -33.96 -33.13
C GLY A 33 -16.03 -34.16 -31.65
N THR A 34 -17.32 -34.07 -31.29
CA THR A 34 -18.33 -35.14 -31.12
C THR A 34 -18.17 -36.00 -29.86
N ASP A 35 -19.16 -35.83 -28.96
CA ASP A 35 -19.86 -36.76 -28.06
C ASP A 35 -19.25 -38.13 -27.68
N ALA A 36 -19.23 -38.39 -26.36
CA ALA A 36 -19.80 -39.58 -25.73
C ALA A 36 -19.72 -39.50 -24.18
N THR A 37 -20.89 -39.51 -23.52
CA THR A 37 -21.13 -40.15 -22.20
C THR A 37 -22.00 -41.40 -22.49
N PRO A 38 -22.36 -42.32 -21.55
CA PRO A 38 -22.30 -42.26 -20.08
C PRO A 38 -21.96 -43.58 -19.33
N ASP A 39 -22.03 -43.47 -18.00
CA ASP A 39 -22.65 -44.42 -17.05
C ASP A 39 -21.82 -45.48 -16.27
N GLY A 40 -22.24 -45.69 -15.01
CA GLY A 40 -21.91 -46.85 -14.15
C GLY A 40 -21.19 -46.52 -12.82
N SER A 41 -21.90 -46.23 -11.70
CA SER A 41 -22.34 -47.18 -10.62
C SER A 41 -21.17 -47.93 -9.90
N ALA A 42 -21.11 -48.16 -8.59
CA ALA A 42 -22.00 -47.97 -7.44
C ALA A 42 -21.21 -48.23 -6.12
N SER A 43 -21.71 -47.64 -5.02
CA SER A 43 -21.99 -48.23 -3.68
C SER A 43 -20.92 -48.99 -2.86
N GLY A 44 -20.84 -48.64 -1.56
CA GLY A 44 -20.24 -49.46 -0.49
C GLY A 44 -20.04 -48.71 0.86
N SER A 45 -21.04 -48.76 1.73
CA SER A 45 -20.99 -48.43 3.20
C SER A 45 -20.68 -49.72 4.02
N PRO A 46 -20.69 -49.79 5.38
CA PRO A 46 -20.36 -48.85 6.48
C PRO A 46 -19.58 -49.50 7.68
N SER A 47 -19.48 -48.78 8.83
CA SER A 47 -19.35 -49.28 10.23
C SER A 47 -17.92 -49.58 10.76
N THR A 48 -17.49 -49.36 12.01
CA THR A 48 -18.12 -49.29 13.36
C THR A 48 -17.27 -48.51 14.40
N SER A 49 -17.95 -47.84 15.35
CA SER A 49 -17.76 -47.80 16.83
C SER A 49 -16.35 -47.63 17.45
N SER A 50 -16.10 -46.70 18.40
CA SER A 50 -16.45 -46.85 19.84
C SER A 50 -16.18 -45.58 20.70
N LYS A 51 -16.98 -45.40 21.76
CA LYS A 51 -16.86 -44.53 22.98
C LYS A 51 -17.05 -45.47 24.21
N PRO A 52 -17.11 -45.10 25.52
CA PRO A 52 -16.62 -43.96 26.35
C PRO A 52 -15.91 -44.36 27.69
N GLY A 53 -15.42 -43.36 28.46
CA GLY A 53 -15.28 -43.38 29.94
C GLY A 53 -14.59 -42.10 30.45
N ALA A 54 -15.24 -41.16 31.17
CA ALA A 54 -15.63 -41.14 32.60
C ALA A 54 -14.40 -41.23 33.54
N SER A 55 -14.16 -40.47 34.62
CA SER A 55 -14.80 -39.36 35.35
C SER A 55 -13.80 -38.91 36.45
N ASN A 56 -13.80 -37.64 36.88
CA ASN A 56 -13.87 -37.19 38.30
C ASN A 56 -13.22 -35.81 38.59
N LYS A 57 -13.87 -35.12 39.52
CA LYS A 57 -13.78 -33.74 40.04
C LYS A 57 -13.43 -33.84 41.56
N PRO A 58 -13.42 -32.76 42.40
CA PRO A 58 -12.47 -31.64 42.62
C PRO A 58 -11.85 -31.55 44.05
N ALA A 59 -11.04 -30.49 44.26
CA ALA A 59 -10.88 -29.63 45.47
C ALA A 59 -9.95 -30.15 46.61
N PRO A 60 -9.31 -29.29 47.45
CA PRO A 60 -9.86 -28.03 47.99
C PRO A 60 -8.90 -26.81 48.15
N SER A 61 -9.56 -25.77 48.67
CA SER A 61 -9.21 -24.38 48.91
C SER A 61 -8.08 -24.11 49.91
N GLY A 62 -7.37 -22.99 49.72
CA GLY A 62 -6.56 -22.31 50.74
C GLY A 62 -6.73 -20.79 50.64
N LYS A 63 -7.20 -20.16 51.72
CA LYS A 63 -7.43 -18.72 51.91
C LYS A 63 -6.11 -18.02 52.29
N SER A 64 -5.89 -16.79 51.82
CA SER A 64 -5.61 -15.58 52.65
C SER A 64 -5.12 -14.38 51.83
N SER A 65 -5.69 -13.21 52.13
CA SER A 65 -5.40 -11.84 51.64
C SER A 65 -4.47 -11.11 52.66
N PRO A 66 -4.10 -9.83 52.51
CA PRO A 66 -3.40 -9.11 51.43
C PRO A 66 -2.04 -8.52 51.93
N SER A 67 -1.17 -8.08 51.01
CA SER A 67 -0.09 -7.13 51.37
C SER A 67 -0.07 -5.98 50.37
N GLN A 68 -0.17 -4.77 50.91
CA GLN A 68 -0.05 -3.52 50.17
C GLN A 68 1.41 -3.24 49.84
N THR A 69 1.69 -2.75 48.63
CA THR A 69 2.77 -1.77 48.44
C THR A 69 2.46 -0.87 47.25
N GLU A 70 2.67 0.41 47.47
CA GLU A 70 2.48 1.54 46.57
C GLU A 70 3.43 1.51 45.36
N GLY A 71 2.99 2.18 44.28
CA GLY A 71 3.86 3.01 43.43
C GLY A 71 4.73 2.31 42.37
N SER A 72 4.30 2.36 41.11
CA SER A 72 5.20 2.72 40.00
C SER A 72 4.45 2.86 38.68
N GLY A 73 4.91 3.83 37.88
CA GLY A 73 4.30 4.28 36.65
C GLY A 73 4.01 3.17 35.65
N LYS A 74 2.91 3.35 34.90
CA LYS A 74 2.56 2.53 33.74
C LYS A 74 3.70 2.61 32.71
N GLN A 75 4.58 1.61 32.76
CA GLN A 75 5.54 1.28 31.72
C GLN A 75 4.79 1.06 30.40
N SER A 76 5.30 1.70 29.35
CA SER A 76 4.95 1.41 27.98
C SER A 76 5.31 -0.06 27.67
N PRO A 77 4.44 -0.84 27.01
CA PRO A 77 4.70 -2.26 26.79
C PRO A 77 5.91 -2.43 25.85
N SER A 78 6.89 -3.20 26.32
CA SER A 78 8.04 -3.66 25.55
C SER A 78 7.58 -4.70 24.53
N THR A 79 7.54 -4.33 23.25
CA THR A 79 7.36 -5.27 22.14
C THR A 79 8.70 -5.90 21.76
N LYS A 80 8.72 -7.23 21.67
CA LYS A 80 9.86 -8.04 21.20
C LYS A 80 10.29 -7.60 19.78
N PRO A 81 11.60 -7.55 19.45
CA PRO A 81 12.06 -7.17 18.11
C PRO A 81 11.43 -8.07 17.03
N GLY A 82 10.85 -7.46 15.98
CA GLY A 82 10.34 -8.16 14.79
C GLY A 82 8.86 -8.53 14.78
N GLN A 83 8.05 -8.08 15.75
CA GLN A 83 6.58 -8.17 15.64
C GLN A 83 6.04 -6.86 15.05
N PRO A 84 5.22 -6.90 13.97
CA PRO A 84 4.51 -5.73 13.48
C PRO A 84 3.70 -5.10 14.61
N LEU A 85 3.89 -3.80 14.80
CA LEU A 85 3.11 -3.03 15.75
C LEU A 85 1.60 -3.18 15.42
N PRO A 86 0.73 -3.45 16.41
CA PRO A 86 -0.71 -3.46 16.19
C PRO A 86 -1.14 -2.15 15.53
N ALA A 87 -2.05 -2.23 14.55
CA ALA A 87 -2.59 -1.03 13.91
C ALA A 87 -3.07 -0.02 14.97
N GLY A 88 -2.54 1.21 14.92
CA GLY A 88 -2.87 2.26 15.89
C GLY A 88 -2.07 2.23 17.20
N SER A 89 -1.00 1.46 17.31
CA SER A 89 -0.15 1.46 18.52
C SER A 89 0.80 2.67 18.62
N VAL A 90 0.93 3.48 17.56
CA VAL A 90 1.80 4.66 17.53
C VAL A 90 0.95 5.93 17.57
N ASN A 91 1.14 6.76 18.60
CA ASN A 91 0.51 8.07 18.70
C ASN A 91 1.42 9.16 18.11
N CYS A 92 1.19 9.51 16.85
CA CYS A 92 2.00 10.51 16.13
C CYS A 92 1.86 11.95 16.64
N ALA A 93 0.95 12.22 17.59
CA ALA A 93 0.93 13.49 18.33
C ALA A 93 1.99 13.54 19.44
N LYS A 94 2.54 12.38 19.85
CA LYS A 94 3.55 12.26 20.92
C LYS A 94 4.93 11.86 20.41
N VAL A 95 5.00 11.19 19.27
CA VAL A 95 6.26 10.73 18.67
C VAL A 95 6.40 11.21 17.23
N LYS A 96 7.64 11.25 16.74
CA LYS A 96 7.91 11.63 15.35
C LYS A 96 7.49 10.49 14.43
N CYS A 97 6.60 10.75 13.49
CA CYS A 97 6.13 9.77 12.52
C CYS A 97 6.39 10.21 11.08
N VAL A 98 6.65 9.26 10.19
CA VAL A 98 6.68 9.45 8.73
C VAL A 98 5.90 8.29 8.09
N ALA A 99 5.14 8.59 7.04
CA ALA A 99 4.51 7.56 6.22
C ALA A 99 5.33 7.31 4.96
N LEU A 100 5.94 6.13 4.85
CA LEU A 100 6.47 5.65 3.57
C LEU A 100 5.30 5.15 2.72
N THR A 101 5.29 5.54 1.45
CA THR A 101 4.24 5.14 0.52
C THR A 101 4.82 4.64 -0.79
N PHE A 102 4.17 3.63 -1.38
CA PHE A 102 4.62 2.96 -2.60
C PHE A 102 3.48 2.93 -3.62
N ASP A 103 3.72 3.50 -4.79
CA ASP A 103 2.77 3.55 -5.90
C ASP A 103 3.08 2.48 -6.95
N ASP A 104 2.10 2.26 -7.84
CA ASP A 104 2.13 1.39 -9.04
C ASP A 104 2.14 -0.12 -8.82
N GLY A 105 2.40 -0.58 -7.60
CA GLY A 105 2.35 -1.98 -7.24
C GLY A 105 0.93 -2.60 -7.24
N PRO A 106 0.83 -3.90 -6.93
CA PRO A 106 1.93 -4.83 -6.63
C PRO A 106 2.72 -5.25 -7.89
N GLY A 107 3.98 -5.62 -7.71
CA GLY A 107 4.86 -6.04 -8.78
C GLY A 107 6.04 -6.91 -8.29
N PRO A 108 7.06 -7.12 -9.13
CA PRO A 108 8.13 -8.10 -8.87
C PRO A 108 8.96 -7.80 -7.61
N TYR A 109 9.02 -6.53 -7.15
CA TYR A 109 9.81 -6.15 -5.97
C TYR A 109 8.99 -5.87 -4.72
N THR A 110 7.65 -5.91 -4.80
CA THR A 110 6.76 -5.67 -3.66
C THR A 110 7.07 -6.59 -2.49
N GLN A 111 7.30 -7.88 -2.72
CA GLN A 111 7.62 -8.83 -1.65
C GLN A 111 8.96 -8.49 -0.95
N GLN A 112 9.96 -8.02 -1.69
CA GLN A 112 11.23 -7.60 -1.12
C GLN A 112 11.06 -6.38 -0.20
N VAL A 113 10.27 -5.40 -0.65
CA VAL A 113 9.93 -4.21 0.15
C VAL A 113 9.16 -4.63 1.41
N LEU A 114 8.16 -5.51 1.26
CA LEU A 114 7.34 -6.01 2.35
C LEU A 114 8.18 -6.70 3.44
N ASN A 115 9.05 -7.63 3.04
CA ASN A 115 9.94 -8.35 3.97
C ASN A 115 10.82 -7.38 4.77
N THR A 116 11.32 -6.31 4.11
CA THR A 116 12.15 -5.29 4.75
C THR A 116 11.37 -4.53 5.82
N LEU A 117 10.15 -4.10 5.49
CA LEU A 117 9.29 -3.36 6.41
C LEU A 117 8.89 -4.21 7.62
N GLU A 118 8.46 -5.46 7.40
CA GLU A 118 8.11 -6.40 8.47
C GLU A 118 9.29 -6.66 9.41
N SER A 119 10.47 -6.95 8.85
CA SER A 119 11.69 -7.20 9.64
C SER A 119 12.10 -6.01 10.50
N ALA A 120 11.78 -4.80 10.05
CA ALA A 120 12.07 -3.56 10.77
C ALA A 120 10.95 -3.11 11.72
N GLY A 121 9.84 -3.86 11.83
CA GLY A 121 8.65 -3.44 12.58
C GLY A 121 8.01 -2.15 12.06
N ALA A 122 8.23 -1.84 10.77
CA ALA A 122 7.73 -0.65 10.11
C ALA A 122 6.40 -0.93 9.40
N ARG A 123 5.54 0.08 9.32
CA ARG A 123 4.33 0.05 8.49
C ARG A 123 4.44 1.06 7.36
N ALA A 124 3.74 0.79 6.27
CA ALA A 124 3.70 1.63 5.07
C ALA A 124 2.32 1.57 4.40
N THR A 125 2.09 2.46 3.44
CA THR A 125 0.87 2.47 2.61
C THR A 125 1.20 2.16 1.15
N PHE A 126 0.52 1.19 0.55
CA PHE A 126 0.73 0.82 -0.85
C PHE A 126 -0.48 1.25 -1.68
N PHE A 127 -0.28 2.14 -2.66
CA PHE A 127 -1.31 2.58 -3.58
C PHE A 127 -1.33 1.67 -4.79
N LEU A 128 -2.35 0.82 -4.87
CA LEU A 128 -2.38 -0.29 -5.82
C LEU A 128 -3.05 0.10 -7.14
N VAL A 129 -2.45 -0.33 -8.25
CA VAL A 129 -3.05 -0.24 -9.58
C VAL A 129 -3.90 -1.49 -9.84
N GLY A 130 -5.12 -1.31 -10.33
CA GLY A 130 -6.12 -2.38 -10.45
C GLY A 130 -5.68 -3.58 -11.29
N THR A 131 -5.05 -3.35 -12.44
CA THR A 131 -4.50 -4.43 -13.27
C THR A 131 -3.45 -5.25 -12.54
N GLN A 132 -2.63 -4.59 -11.72
CA GLN A 132 -1.61 -5.23 -10.90
C GLN A 132 -2.23 -6.03 -9.73
N VAL A 133 -3.30 -5.53 -9.12
CA VAL A 133 -4.08 -6.28 -8.11
C VAL A 133 -4.56 -7.61 -8.70
N LYS A 134 -5.11 -7.61 -9.92
CA LYS A 134 -5.55 -8.85 -10.59
C LYS A 134 -4.40 -9.79 -10.93
N ALA A 135 -3.26 -9.24 -11.35
CA ALA A 135 -2.09 -10.02 -11.72
C ALA A 135 -1.39 -10.66 -10.51
N HIS A 136 -1.48 -10.04 -9.33
CA HIS A 136 -0.74 -10.46 -8.14
C HIS A 136 -1.59 -10.55 -6.86
N PRO A 137 -2.70 -11.32 -6.84
CA PRO A 137 -3.61 -11.38 -5.69
C PRO A 137 -2.93 -11.89 -4.41
N GLY A 138 -1.90 -12.74 -4.54
CA GLY A 138 -1.10 -13.22 -3.41
C GLY A 138 -0.33 -12.10 -2.69
N LEU A 139 0.21 -11.14 -3.44
CA LEU A 139 0.94 -10.00 -2.87
C LEU A 139 0.01 -9.03 -2.14
N VAL A 140 -1.19 -8.81 -2.67
CA VAL A 140 -2.21 -7.97 -2.03
C VAL A 140 -2.62 -8.55 -0.67
N LYS A 141 -2.84 -9.88 -0.61
CA LYS A 141 -3.10 -10.58 0.66
C LYS A 141 -1.91 -10.51 1.61
N ALA A 142 -0.69 -10.63 1.10
CA ALA A 142 0.53 -10.54 1.90
C ALA A 142 0.68 -9.14 2.53
N GLN A 143 0.41 -8.06 1.79
CA GLN A 143 0.44 -6.68 2.30
C GLN A 143 -0.52 -6.49 3.48
N VAL A 144 -1.77 -6.98 3.37
CA VAL A 144 -2.74 -6.92 4.48
C VAL A 144 -2.29 -7.76 5.67
N LYS A 145 -1.81 -8.98 5.43
CA LYS A 145 -1.31 -9.88 6.49
C LYS A 145 -0.14 -9.27 7.26
N ALA A 146 0.74 -8.55 6.58
CA ALA A 146 1.87 -7.81 7.15
C ALA A 146 1.45 -6.53 7.91
N GLY A 147 0.16 -6.17 7.89
CA GLY A 147 -0.37 -4.98 8.57
C GLY A 147 -0.11 -3.68 7.82
N MET A 148 0.15 -3.73 6.51
CA MET A 148 0.28 -2.54 5.66
C MET A 148 -1.10 -1.94 5.35
N GLU A 149 -1.14 -0.64 5.08
CA GLU A 149 -2.35 0.01 4.58
C GLU A 149 -2.42 -0.10 3.05
N LEU A 150 -3.61 -0.40 2.53
CA LEU A 150 -3.87 -0.39 1.09
C LEU A 150 -4.56 0.92 0.70
N GLY A 151 -3.98 1.62 -0.27
CA GLY A 151 -4.54 2.75 -0.99
C GLY A 151 -4.90 2.35 -2.42
N ASN A 152 -5.66 3.21 -3.09
CA ASN A 152 -6.14 2.97 -4.45
C ASN A 152 -5.48 3.95 -5.44
N HIS A 153 -4.87 3.43 -6.50
CA HIS A 153 -4.13 4.19 -7.50
C HIS A 153 -4.74 4.12 -8.90
N SER A 154 -6.07 4.02 -8.98
CA SER A 154 -6.83 3.83 -10.23
C SER A 154 -6.61 2.45 -10.87
N TRP A 155 -7.36 2.15 -11.93
CA TRP A 155 -7.38 0.81 -12.48
C TRP A 155 -6.25 0.57 -13.49
N ASP A 156 -6.08 1.48 -14.45
CA ASP A 156 -5.08 1.39 -15.53
C ASP A 156 -4.03 2.53 -15.47
N HIS A 157 -3.99 3.30 -14.39
CA HIS A 157 -3.11 4.47 -14.23
C HIS A 157 -3.25 5.53 -15.38
N PRO A 158 -4.47 5.90 -15.82
CA PRO A 158 -4.62 6.95 -16.83
C PRO A 158 -4.39 8.34 -16.22
N ASN A 159 -4.11 9.33 -17.07
CA ASN A 159 -4.28 10.72 -16.67
C ASN A 159 -5.78 11.00 -16.45
N LEU A 160 -6.16 11.22 -15.19
CA LEU A 160 -7.56 11.34 -14.79
C LEU A 160 -8.19 12.68 -15.20
N GLU A 161 -7.42 13.73 -15.47
CA GLU A 161 -7.96 15.05 -15.83
C GLU A 161 -8.66 15.02 -17.19
N GLY A 162 -8.22 14.15 -18.10
CA GLY A 162 -8.85 13.94 -19.41
C GLY A 162 -10.15 13.12 -19.37
N LEU A 163 -10.55 12.60 -18.21
CA LEU A 163 -11.70 11.70 -18.07
C LEU A 163 -12.94 12.39 -17.50
N SER A 164 -14.11 11.90 -17.92
CA SER A 164 -15.38 12.26 -17.27
C SER A 164 -15.42 11.75 -15.82
N MET A 165 -16.22 12.38 -14.97
CA MET A 165 -16.39 11.93 -13.57
C MET A 165 -16.88 10.48 -13.45
N ALA A 166 -17.69 10.00 -14.38
CA ALA A 166 -18.15 8.62 -14.40
C ALA A 166 -16.98 7.65 -14.67
N GLN A 167 -16.07 8.01 -15.58
CA GLN A 167 -14.85 7.25 -15.85
C GLN A 167 -13.90 7.28 -14.65
N VAL A 168 -13.67 8.46 -14.04
CA VAL A 168 -12.84 8.58 -12.82
C VAL A 168 -13.37 7.69 -11.69
N ARG A 169 -14.69 7.68 -11.44
CA ARG A 169 -15.28 6.79 -10.42
C ARG A 169 -15.13 5.31 -10.80
N ARG A 170 -15.22 4.98 -12.08
CA ARG A 170 -15.02 3.60 -12.58
C ARG A 170 -13.59 3.14 -12.33
N GLU A 171 -12.60 3.98 -12.57
CA GLU A 171 -11.19 3.70 -12.29
C GLU A 171 -10.97 3.30 -10.83
N PHE A 172 -11.53 4.06 -9.88
CA PHE A 172 -11.35 3.74 -8.45
C PHE A 172 -12.23 2.57 -7.98
N SER A 173 -13.51 2.53 -8.35
CA SER A 173 -14.45 1.52 -7.85
C SER A 173 -14.10 0.10 -8.25
N ARG A 174 -13.51 -0.11 -9.43
CA ARG A 174 -13.05 -1.44 -9.86
C ARG A 174 -11.93 -1.96 -8.96
N VAL A 175 -10.99 -1.11 -8.59
CA VAL A 175 -9.91 -1.45 -7.65
C VAL A 175 -10.48 -1.77 -6.27
N ASP A 176 -11.39 -0.93 -5.76
CA ASP A 176 -12.02 -1.14 -4.46
C ASP A 176 -12.75 -2.50 -4.40
N GLN A 177 -13.48 -2.86 -5.46
CA GLN A 177 -14.18 -4.15 -5.57
C GLN A 177 -13.20 -5.33 -5.57
N GLU A 178 -12.16 -5.26 -6.40
CA GLU A 178 -11.15 -6.33 -6.51
C GLU A 178 -10.43 -6.54 -5.18
N VAL A 179 -9.90 -5.46 -4.57
CA VAL A 179 -9.18 -5.54 -3.28
C VAL A 179 -10.09 -6.06 -2.16
N LYS A 180 -11.34 -5.58 -2.10
CA LYS A 180 -12.31 -6.05 -1.11
C LYS A 180 -12.64 -7.52 -1.30
N SER A 181 -12.77 -7.99 -2.54
CA SER A 181 -13.04 -9.41 -2.82
C SER A 181 -11.88 -10.32 -2.37
N LEU A 182 -10.63 -9.84 -2.49
CA LEU A 182 -9.43 -10.60 -2.14
C LEU A 182 -9.14 -10.62 -0.64
N THR A 183 -9.45 -9.53 0.07
CA THR A 183 -8.91 -9.27 1.41
C THR A 183 -9.96 -8.90 2.45
N GLY A 184 -11.18 -8.57 2.04
CA GLY A 184 -12.21 -7.97 2.90
C GLY A 184 -11.97 -6.48 3.23
N VAL A 185 -10.84 -5.90 2.79
CA VAL A 185 -10.48 -4.51 3.04
C VAL A 185 -10.89 -3.63 1.85
N THR A 186 -11.49 -2.49 2.12
CA THR A 186 -11.69 -1.44 1.11
C THR A 186 -10.62 -0.36 1.27
N PRO A 187 -9.83 -0.05 0.24
CA PRO A 187 -8.89 1.06 0.29
C PRO A 187 -9.58 2.38 0.66
N ARG A 188 -9.06 3.08 1.66
CA ARG A 188 -9.69 4.33 2.12
C ARG A 188 -9.26 5.51 1.26
N PHE A 189 -7.96 5.71 1.16
CA PHE A 189 -7.35 6.79 0.40
C PHE A 189 -7.28 6.45 -1.08
N VAL A 190 -7.47 7.48 -1.90
CA VAL A 190 -7.07 7.44 -3.31
C VAL A 190 -5.86 8.35 -3.50
N ARG A 191 -4.90 7.89 -4.29
CA ARG A 191 -3.86 8.75 -4.85
C ARG A 191 -4.11 8.81 -6.35
N PRO A 192 -4.41 9.98 -6.93
CA PRO A 192 -4.52 10.11 -8.36
C PRO A 192 -3.16 9.85 -9.04
N PRO A 193 -3.11 9.10 -10.15
CA PRO A 193 -1.96 9.10 -11.05
C PRO A 193 -1.46 10.52 -11.31
N GLU A 194 -0.13 10.71 -11.31
CA GLU A 194 0.54 12.01 -11.51
C GLU A 194 0.17 13.09 -10.45
N GLY A 195 -0.58 12.74 -9.41
CA GLY A 195 -1.19 13.69 -8.48
C GLY A 195 -2.32 14.54 -9.11
N ALA A 196 -2.79 14.16 -10.29
CA ALA A 196 -3.62 14.98 -11.17
C ALA A 196 -5.11 14.66 -11.03
N LEU A 197 -5.88 15.69 -10.67
CA LEU A 197 -7.35 15.74 -10.72
C LEU A 197 -7.74 17.20 -10.90
N THR A 198 -8.77 17.45 -11.68
CA THR A 198 -9.38 18.79 -11.76
C THR A 198 -10.04 19.16 -10.42
N LYS A 199 -10.22 20.46 -10.15
CA LYS A 199 -10.91 20.93 -8.94
C LYS A 199 -12.33 20.34 -8.81
N ALA A 200 -13.05 20.25 -9.94
CA ALA A 200 -14.37 19.65 -9.98
C ALA A 200 -14.33 18.16 -9.62
N GLN A 201 -13.33 17.42 -10.12
CA GLN A 201 -13.13 16.02 -9.78
C GLN A 201 -12.83 15.82 -8.29
N LYS A 202 -11.91 16.60 -7.72
CA LYS A 202 -11.59 16.54 -6.28
C LYS A 202 -12.83 16.73 -5.40
N ASN A 203 -13.67 17.70 -5.74
CA ASN A 203 -14.86 18.05 -4.96
C ASN A 203 -15.99 17.01 -5.06
N THR A 204 -16.04 16.22 -6.13
CA THR A 204 -17.17 15.31 -6.44
C THR A 204 -16.79 13.83 -6.39
N LEU A 205 -15.52 13.52 -6.09
CA LEU A 205 -15.05 12.16 -5.91
C LEU A 205 -15.46 11.57 -4.55
N HIS A 206 -15.67 12.42 -3.53
CA HIS A 206 -16.05 12.02 -2.17
C HIS A 206 -15.12 10.95 -1.58
N ARG A 207 -13.81 11.20 -1.71
CA ARG A 207 -12.75 10.34 -1.16
C ARG A 207 -11.65 11.19 -0.53
N PRO A 208 -10.97 10.70 0.52
CA PRO A 208 -9.73 11.28 0.99
C PRO A 208 -8.63 11.13 -0.06
N LEU A 209 -7.94 12.24 -0.38
CA LEU A 209 -6.84 12.24 -1.33
C LEU A 209 -5.50 12.15 -0.58
N ALA A 210 -4.63 11.26 -1.01
CA ALA A 210 -3.27 11.16 -0.49
C ALA A 210 -2.26 11.64 -1.54
N TYR A 211 -1.57 12.73 -1.21
CA TYR A 211 -0.41 13.26 -1.94
C TYR A 211 0.87 12.94 -1.14
N TRP A 212 1.91 13.76 -1.26
CA TRP A 212 3.20 13.55 -0.60
C TRP A 212 3.85 14.87 -0.20
N GLY A 213 4.64 14.87 0.87
CA GLY A 213 5.51 15.98 1.26
C GLY A 213 6.91 15.86 0.66
N VAL A 214 7.35 14.62 0.40
CA VAL A 214 8.66 14.31 -0.19
C VAL A 214 8.45 13.42 -1.42
N ASP A 215 8.91 13.90 -2.58
CA ASP A 215 9.07 13.07 -3.77
C ASP A 215 10.52 12.58 -3.83
N THR A 216 10.72 11.26 -3.90
CA THR A 216 12.07 10.69 -4.00
C THR A 216 12.66 10.78 -5.40
N LEU A 217 11.83 11.07 -6.41
CA LEU A 217 12.17 11.06 -7.83
C LEU A 217 12.77 9.72 -8.27
N ASP A 218 12.40 8.63 -7.61
CA ASP A 218 12.91 7.29 -7.90
C ASP A 218 12.44 6.78 -9.27
N TRP A 219 11.21 7.11 -9.67
CA TRP A 219 10.64 6.89 -10.99
C TRP A 219 11.47 7.53 -12.12
N LYS A 220 12.13 8.65 -11.84
CA LYS A 220 12.95 9.41 -12.80
C LYS A 220 14.42 9.02 -12.75
N THR A 221 15.01 9.04 -11.55
CA THR A 221 16.46 8.89 -11.37
C THR A 221 16.93 7.45 -11.50
N ARG A 222 16.08 6.48 -11.16
CA ARG A 222 16.40 5.04 -11.15
C ARG A 222 17.73 4.75 -10.44
N ASN A 223 18.00 5.48 -9.36
CA ASN A 223 19.28 5.45 -8.65
C ASN A 223 19.06 5.26 -7.15
N LYS A 224 19.57 4.14 -6.62
CA LYS A 224 19.40 3.75 -5.21
C LYS A 224 19.87 4.84 -4.24
N GLN A 225 21.06 5.41 -4.45
CA GLN A 225 21.64 6.40 -3.55
C GLN A 225 20.87 7.72 -3.58
N ALA A 226 20.40 8.15 -4.75
CA ALA A 226 19.54 9.32 -4.88
C ALA A 226 18.22 9.12 -4.13
N THR A 227 17.57 7.96 -4.30
CA THR A 227 16.34 7.60 -3.57
C THR A 227 16.57 7.57 -2.06
N ILE A 228 17.67 6.98 -1.58
CA ILE A 228 18.04 6.98 -0.15
C ILE A 228 18.18 8.42 0.35
N LYS A 229 18.94 9.25 -0.37
CA LYS A 229 19.22 10.64 0.02
C LYS A 229 17.91 11.43 0.13
N ALA A 230 17.04 11.35 -0.87
CA ALA A 230 15.79 12.09 -0.91
C ALA A 230 14.82 11.62 0.21
N ALA A 231 14.55 10.32 0.32
CA ALA A 231 13.66 9.79 1.35
C ALA A 231 14.17 10.07 2.78
N SER A 232 15.49 10.03 2.98
CA SER A 232 16.09 10.29 4.29
C SER A 232 15.98 11.75 4.73
N GLN A 233 15.58 12.69 3.86
CA GLN A 233 15.32 14.08 4.24
C GLN A 233 13.95 14.29 4.89
N ALA A 234 13.07 13.28 4.86
CA ALA A 234 11.75 13.34 5.46
C ALA A 234 11.80 13.73 6.95
N LYS A 235 10.84 14.56 7.34
CA LYS A 235 10.63 15.09 8.69
C LYS A 235 9.33 14.53 9.25
N ALA A 236 9.16 14.66 10.57
CA ALA A 236 7.93 14.24 11.23
C ALA A 236 6.70 14.90 10.57
N GLY A 237 5.70 14.10 10.22
CA GLY A 237 4.50 14.52 9.49
C GLY A 237 4.57 14.32 7.97
N ASP A 238 5.72 13.97 7.40
CA ASP A 238 5.85 13.78 5.95
C ASP A 238 5.26 12.45 5.48
N ILE A 239 4.65 12.52 4.29
CA ILE A 239 4.30 11.37 3.45
C ILE A 239 5.33 11.31 2.31
N VAL A 240 6.02 10.20 2.16
CA VAL A 240 7.11 10.01 1.19
C VAL A 240 6.60 9.19 0.01
N LEU A 241 6.71 9.73 -1.21
CA LEU A 241 6.38 9.06 -2.46
C LEU A 241 7.58 8.22 -2.97
N MET A 242 7.34 6.93 -3.18
CA MET A 242 8.25 5.96 -3.79
C MET A 242 7.43 5.02 -4.69
N HIS A 243 8.11 4.19 -5.47
CA HIS A 243 7.51 3.19 -6.35
C HIS A 243 8.15 1.82 -6.07
N ASP A 244 7.37 0.79 -5.73
CA ASP A 244 7.88 -0.56 -5.43
C ASP A 244 8.01 -1.46 -6.67
N ILE A 245 7.90 -0.87 -7.85
CA ILE A 245 8.04 -1.54 -9.15
C ILE A 245 9.46 -1.39 -9.74
N HIS A 246 10.39 -0.80 -9.00
CA HIS A 246 11.77 -0.56 -9.46
C HIS A 246 12.79 -1.26 -8.54
N PRO A 247 13.80 -1.96 -9.10
CA PRO A 247 14.78 -2.68 -8.28
C PRO A 247 15.60 -1.73 -7.41
N GLN A 248 15.93 -0.53 -7.91
CA GLN A 248 16.71 0.46 -7.19
C GLN A 248 15.94 1.03 -6.00
N SER A 249 14.63 1.29 -6.15
CA SER A 249 13.75 1.71 -5.07
C SER A 249 13.64 0.63 -4.00
N ALA A 250 13.37 -0.61 -4.39
CA ALA A 250 13.29 -1.73 -3.47
C ALA A 250 14.61 -1.98 -2.73
N ALA A 251 15.75 -1.85 -3.42
CA ALA A 251 17.08 -1.96 -2.82
C ALA A 251 17.47 -0.78 -1.92
N ALA A 252 16.78 0.37 -2.03
CA ALA A 252 16.97 1.55 -1.18
C ALA A 252 16.23 1.43 0.16
N VAL A 253 15.08 0.75 0.20
CA VAL A 253 14.20 0.66 1.38
C VAL A 253 14.93 0.26 2.67
N PRO A 254 15.82 -0.76 2.71
CA PRO A 254 16.48 -1.16 3.95
C PRO A 254 17.27 0.00 4.60
N GLN A 255 18.01 0.76 3.79
CA GLN A 255 18.81 1.88 4.28
C GLN A 255 17.93 3.09 4.63
N ILE A 256 16.86 3.34 3.89
CA ILE A 256 15.89 4.41 4.19
C ILE A 256 15.25 4.17 5.56
N VAL A 257 14.77 2.95 5.79
CA VAL A 257 14.16 2.54 7.05
C VAL A 257 15.14 2.75 8.21
N LYS A 258 16.37 2.24 8.07
CA LYS A 258 17.44 2.43 9.06
C LYS A 258 17.72 3.91 9.33
N ASN A 259 17.84 4.73 8.29
CA ASN A 259 18.16 6.15 8.41
C ASN A 259 17.07 6.93 9.15
N LEU A 260 15.79 6.65 8.87
CA LEU A 260 14.67 7.32 9.51
C LEU A 260 14.50 6.87 10.95
N GLN A 261 14.58 5.55 11.21
CA GLN A 261 14.50 5.01 12.58
C GLN A 261 15.67 5.50 13.46
N ALA A 262 16.87 5.64 12.92
CA ALA A 262 18.02 6.21 13.63
C ALA A 262 17.81 7.68 14.06
N LYS A 263 16.86 8.39 13.43
CA LYS A 263 16.43 9.74 13.82
C LYS A 263 15.30 9.73 14.87
N GLY A 264 14.94 8.56 15.39
CA GLY A 264 13.81 8.37 16.29
C GLY A 264 12.45 8.53 15.60
N ILE A 265 12.38 8.32 14.28
CA ILE A 265 11.13 8.40 13.51
C ILE A 265 10.48 7.01 13.45
N HIS A 266 9.21 6.95 13.81
CA HIS A 266 8.35 5.79 13.62
C HIS A 266 7.78 5.78 12.20
N LEU A 267 7.89 4.65 11.52
CA LEU A 267 7.35 4.47 10.18
C LEU A 267 5.95 3.86 10.27
N VAL A 268 4.97 4.62 9.80
CA VAL A 268 3.54 4.36 10.02
C VAL A 268 2.76 4.40 8.71
N THR A 269 1.51 3.96 8.74
CA THR A 269 0.56 4.16 7.64
C THR A 269 0.07 5.60 7.56
N ILE A 270 -0.53 6.01 6.44
CA ILE A 270 -1.13 7.35 6.34
C ILE A 270 -2.22 7.50 7.40
N SER A 271 -3.08 6.48 7.56
CA SER A 271 -4.12 6.46 8.59
C SER A 271 -3.62 6.75 10.00
N GLU A 272 -2.46 6.21 10.38
CA GLU A 272 -1.85 6.48 11.69
C GLU A 272 -1.21 7.87 11.78
N LEU A 273 -0.67 8.36 10.66
CA LEU A 273 -0.03 9.68 10.59
C LEU A 273 -1.05 10.81 10.74
N ILE A 274 -2.19 10.73 10.05
CA ILE A 274 -3.17 11.83 9.96
C ILE A 274 -4.44 11.59 10.79
N GLY A 275 -4.62 10.39 11.32
CA GLY A 275 -5.79 9.99 12.11
C GLY A 275 -6.85 9.17 11.36
N SER A 276 -7.79 8.64 12.14
CA SER A 276 -8.80 7.69 11.67
C SER A 276 -9.98 8.31 10.91
N HIS A 277 -10.10 9.64 10.84
CA HIS A 277 -11.23 10.32 10.21
C HIS A 277 -10.78 11.37 9.18
N PRO A 278 -10.12 10.95 8.09
CA PRO A 278 -9.79 11.86 7.02
C PRO A 278 -11.06 12.37 6.33
N LYS A 279 -11.04 13.62 5.87
CA LYS A 279 -12.17 14.29 5.23
C LYS A 279 -12.13 14.05 3.73
N ASP A 280 -13.30 13.80 3.15
CA ASP A 280 -13.45 13.69 1.71
C ASP A 280 -13.11 15.01 1.00
N GLY A 281 -12.51 14.90 -0.19
CA GLY A 281 -12.08 16.05 -0.98
C GLY A 281 -10.87 16.81 -0.41
N VAL A 282 -10.36 16.40 0.76
CA VAL A 282 -9.13 16.94 1.35
C VAL A 282 -7.93 16.14 0.88
N GLY A 283 -6.92 16.87 0.41
CA GLY A 283 -5.60 16.34 0.08
C GLY A 283 -4.65 16.39 1.26
N TYR A 284 -4.13 15.23 1.65
CA TYR A 284 -3.13 15.05 2.69
C TYR A 284 -1.75 14.90 2.04
N GLY A 285 -0.79 15.74 2.43
CA GLY A 285 0.50 15.88 1.73
C GLY A 285 0.76 17.33 1.30
N TRP A 286 1.83 17.59 0.54
CA TRP A 286 2.31 18.91 0.12
C TRP A 286 2.45 19.94 1.26
N GLY A 287 2.93 19.49 2.42
CA GLY A 287 3.15 20.37 3.58
C GLY A 287 1.88 20.79 4.31
N LYS A 288 0.68 20.33 3.91
CA LYS A 288 -0.51 20.45 4.73
C LYS A 288 -0.42 19.43 5.86
N ARG A 289 0.01 19.91 7.03
CA ARG A 289 -0.06 19.16 8.27
C ARG A 289 -1.53 19.05 8.68
N PRO A 290 -1.98 17.89 9.20
CA PRO A 290 -3.32 17.76 9.75
C PRO A 290 -3.59 18.79 10.85
#